data_AF-A0A415GSC6-F1
#
_entry.id   AF-A0A415GSC6-F1
#
_cell.length_a   1.000
_cell.length_b   1.000
_cell.length_c   1.000
_cell.angle_alpha   90.00
_cell.angle_beta   90.00
_cell.angle_gamma   90.00
#
_symmetry.space_group_name_H-M   'P 1'
#
loop_
_entity.id
_entity.type
_entity.pdbx_description
1 polymer ?
#
loop_
_entity_poly.entity_id
_entity_poly.type
_entity_poly.pdbx_seq_one_letter_code
_entity_poly.pdbx_strand_id
1 'polypeptide(L)'
;MTKYILVILLAIFMVGAPKSAMAECMPEIELIDNVQKPVISIEDNVVRVTDAFGMTMSIYNLAGGAPVMSVKIDSQDKRFDLNLPKGIYIVKVGKIARKIVIK
;
A
#
# COMPACT_ATOMS: atom_id res chain seq x y z
N MET A 1 -37.22 15.42 50.50
CA MET A 1 -35.90 15.72 49.88
C MET A 1 -35.43 14.62 48.93
N THR A 2 -35.57 13.33 49.27
CA THR A 2 -35.15 12.17 48.45
C THR A 2 -35.82 12.05 47.07
N LYS A 3 -37.09 12.49 46.93
CA LYS A 3 -37.84 12.45 45.67
C LYS A 3 -37.28 13.39 44.58
N TYR A 4 -36.73 14.54 44.98
CA TYR A 4 -36.13 15.50 44.04
C TYR A 4 -34.72 15.07 43.62
N ILE A 5 -33.97 14.40 44.51
CA ILE A 5 -32.66 13.83 44.19
C ILE A 5 -32.78 12.76 43.09
N LEU A 6 -33.77 11.86 43.19
CA LEU A 6 -34.03 10.85 42.16
C LEU A 6 -34.41 11.46 40.79
N VAL A 7 -35.19 12.54 40.79
CA VAL A 7 -35.59 13.24 39.56
C VAL A 7 -34.40 13.94 38.91
N ILE A 8 -33.52 14.55 39.70
CA ILE A 8 -32.30 15.19 39.19
C ILE A 8 -31.33 14.15 38.61
N LEU A 9 -31.18 12.99 39.27
CA LEU A 9 -30.28 11.93 38.81
C LEU A 9 -30.76 11.30 37.49
N LEU A 10 -32.08 11.16 37.33
CA LEU A 10 -32.69 10.64 36.10
C LEU A 10 -32.53 11.62 34.91
N ALA A 11 -32.60 12.93 35.17
CA ALA A 11 -32.44 13.96 34.13
C ALA A 11 -31.01 13.99 33.55
N ILE A 12 -29.99 13.71 34.36
CA ILE A 12 -28.58 13.69 33.91
C ILE A 12 -28.30 12.48 33.02
N PHE A 13 -29.02 11.37 33.20
CA PHE A 13 -28.82 10.14 32.42
C PHE A 13 -29.29 10.26 30.96
N MET A 14 -30.18 11.21 30.63
CA MET A 14 -30.73 11.36 29.27
C MET A 14 -29.88 12.21 28.31
N VAL A 15 -28.77 12.80 28.75
CA VAL A 15 -27.94 13.70 27.91
C VAL A 15 -26.80 12.95 27.17
N GLY A 16 -26.63 11.65 27.41
CA GLY A 16 -25.59 10.82 26.79
C GLY A 16 -26.06 10.03 25.58
N ALA A 17 -26.40 10.68 24.46
CA ALA A 17 -26.60 9.96 23.20
C ALA A 17 -25.25 9.70 22.51
N PRO A 18 -24.96 8.47 22.03
CA PRO A 18 -23.74 8.20 21.27
C PRO A 18 -23.79 8.93 19.94
N LYS A 19 -22.77 9.74 19.64
CA LYS A 19 -22.57 10.28 18.30
C LYS A 19 -22.00 9.17 17.42
N SER A 20 -22.76 8.71 16.43
CA SER A 20 -22.24 7.83 15.40
C SER A 20 -21.28 8.61 14.50
N ALA A 21 -20.00 8.25 14.54
CA ALA A 21 -19.02 8.73 13.56
C ALA A 21 -19.25 7.95 12.26
N MET A 22 -19.75 8.64 11.23
CA MET A 22 -19.79 8.12 9.86
C MET A 22 -18.42 8.45 9.25
N ALA A 23 -17.66 7.42 8.84
CA ALA A 23 -16.48 7.65 8.02
C ALA A 23 -16.97 7.98 6.61
N GLU A 24 -16.91 9.25 6.23
CA GLU A 24 -17.10 9.63 4.84
C GLU A 24 -15.91 9.09 4.04
N CYS A 25 -16.18 8.19 3.10
CA CYS A 25 -15.22 7.79 2.09
C CYS A 25 -14.90 9.03 1.26
N MET A 26 -13.86 9.76 1.66
CA MET A 26 -13.33 10.86 0.87
C MET A 26 -12.97 10.28 -0.51
N PRO A 27 -13.48 10.83 -1.62
CA PRO A 27 -13.04 10.42 -2.93
C PRO A 27 -11.53 10.59 -2.97
N GLU A 28 -10.81 9.53 -3.32
CA GLU A 28 -9.38 9.61 -3.59
C GLU A 28 -9.23 10.65 -4.69
N ILE A 29 -8.73 11.84 -4.33
CA ILE A 29 -8.35 12.85 -5.30
C ILE A 29 -7.15 12.24 -6.01
N GLU A 30 -7.41 11.56 -7.13
CA GLU A 30 -6.40 11.24 -8.12
C GLU A 30 -5.93 12.59 -8.67
N LEU A 31 -4.97 13.21 -7.96
CA LEU A 31 -4.12 14.21 -8.56
C LEU A 31 -3.55 13.52 -9.79
N ILE A 32 -3.92 14.02 -10.98
CA ILE A 32 -3.33 13.62 -12.25
C ILE A 32 -1.90 14.15 -12.22
N ASP A 33 -1.07 13.44 -11.47
CA ASP A 33 0.35 13.61 -11.43
C ASP A 33 0.79 13.06 -12.79
N ASN A 34 1.29 13.93 -13.65
CA ASN A 34 1.93 13.54 -14.93
C ASN A 34 3.28 12.84 -14.65
N VAL A 35 3.30 11.98 -13.65
CA VAL A 35 4.42 11.21 -13.16
C VAL A 35 4.59 10.06 -14.13
N GLN A 36 5.77 10.01 -14.77
CA GLN A 36 6.25 8.86 -15.51
C GLN A 36 5.88 7.59 -14.75
N LYS A 37 4.96 6.80 -15.34
CA LYS A 37 4.42 5.60 -14.71
C LYS A 37 5.36 4.44 -15.05
N PRO A 38 6.06 3.84 -14.07
CA PRO A 38 6.94 2.71 -14.33
C PRO A 38 6.19 1.56 -15.02
N VAL A 39 6.80 0.97 -16.04
CA VAL A 39 6.28 -0.25 -16.67
C VAL A 39 7.20 -1.40 -16.29
N ILE A 40 6.62 -2.45 -15.72
CA ILE A 40 7.34 -3.65 -15.28
C ILE A 40 6.94 -4.80 -16.18
N SER A 41 7.85 -5.38 -16.97
CA SER A 41 7.61 -6.62 -17.72
C SER A 41 8.49 -7.74 -17.20
N ILE A 42 7.98 -8.98 -17.26
CA ILE A 42 8.68 -10.16 -16.72
C ILE A 42 8.79 -11.20 -17.82
N GLU A 43 10.00 -11.67 -18.07
CA GLU A 43 10.34 -12.76 -18.98
C GLU A 43 11.14 -13.79 -18.18
N ASP A 44 10.48 -14.89 -17.81
CA ASP A 44 11.01 -15.93 -16.92
C ASP A 44 11.56 -15.39 -15.60
N ASN A 45 12.88 -15.25 -15.51
CA ASN A 45 13.62 -14.78 -14.35
C ASN A 45 14.12 -13.33 -14.48
N VAL A 46 13.88 -12.71 -15.64
CA VAL A 46 14.35 -11.37 -15.96
C VAL A 46 13.19 -10.40 -15.81
N VAL A 47 13.41 -9.38 -14.99
CA VAL A 47 12.49 -8.25 -14.86
C VAL A 47 13.06 -7.07 -15.63
N ARG A 48 12.30 -6.60 -16.61
CA ARG A 48 12.58 -5.34 -17.31
C ARG A 48 11.70 -4.25 -16.70
N VAL A 49 12.32 -3.13 -16.35
CA VAL A 49 11.64 -1.94 -15.86
C VAL A 49 11.95 -0.78 -16.79
N THR A 50 10.91 -0.10 -17.27
CA THR A 50 11.03 1.14 -18.05
C THR A 50 10.37 2.31 -17.31
N ASP A 51 10.77 3.54 -17.65
CA ASP A 51 10.21 4.79 -17.10
C ASP A 51 10.29 4.90 -15.57
N ALA A 52 11.39 4.38 -15.00
CA ALA A 52 11.61 4.32 -13.55
C ALA A 52 13.00 4.81 -13.12
N PHE A 53 13.67 5.60 -13.95
CA PHE A 53 15.00 6.13 -13.64
C PHE A 53 15.00 6.88 -12.29
N GLY A 54 15.97 6.57 -11.44
CA GLY A 54 16.10 7.15 -10.11
C GLY A 54 15.21 6.50 -9.03
N MET A 55 14.23 5.68 -9.41
CA MET A 55 13.41 4.93 -8.46
C MET A 55 14.14 3.70 -7.92
N THR A 56 13.65 3.15 -6.82
CA THR A 56 14.16 1.89 -6.25
C THR A 56 13.18 0.77 -6.54
N MET A 57 13.68 -0.31 -7.14
CA MET A 57 12.96 -1.58 -7.25
C MET A 57 13.21 -2.40 -5.98
N SER A 58 12.15 -2.90 -5.36
CA SER A 58 12.22 -3.82 -4.22
C SER A 58 11.44 -5.08 -4.51
N ILE A 59 11.97 -6.22 -4.10
CA ILE A 59 11.36 -7.53 -4.30
C ILE A 59 11.07 -8.12 -2.94
N TYR A 60 9.85 -8.63 -2.77
CA TYR A 60 9.38 -9.26 -1.55
C TYR A 60 9.00 -10.71 -1.82
N ASN A 61 9.19 -11.56 -0.81
CA ASN A 61 8.59 -12.88 -0.81
C ASN A 61 7.07 -12.79 -0.54
N LEU A 62 6.37 -13.92 -0.67
CA LEU A 62 4.92 -13.99 -0.44
C LEU A 62 4.50 -13.64 0.99
N ALA A 63 5.33 -13.94 1.99
CA ALA A 63 5.03 -13.66 3.39
C ALA A 63 4.95 -12.15 3.70
N GLY A 64 5.60 -11.32 2.87
CA GLY A 64 5.75 -9.90 3.14
C GLY A 64 6.77 -9.64 4.26
N GLY A 65 7.17 -8.38 4.42
CA GLY A 65 8.18 -7.95 5.38
C GLY A 65 9.36 -7.25 4.71
N ALA A 66 10.59 -7.58 5.12
CA ALA A 66 11.79 -7.01 4.52
C ALA A 66 11.96 -7.48 3.06
N PRO A 67 12.42 -6.61 2.15
CA PRO A 67 12.67 -7.00 0.77
C PRO A 67 13.82 -8.01 0.71
N VAL A 68 13.67 -9.06 -0.11
CA VAL A 68 14.74 -10.02 -0.41
C VAL A 68 15.80 -9.42 -1.35
N MET A 69 15.44 -8.36 -2.08
CA MET A 69 16.33 -7.59 -2.95
C MET A 69 15.83 -6.15 -3.04
N SER A 70 16.74 -5.19 -3.02
CA SER A 70 16.44 -3.77 -3.28
C SER A 70 17.56 -3.16 -4.11
N VAL A 71 17.21 -2.49 -5.21
CA VAL A 71 18.18 -1.94 -6.15
C VAL A 71 17.66 -0.64 -6.77
N LYS A 72 18.55 0.35 -6.88
CA LYS A 72 18.25 1.62 -7.56
C LYS A 72 18.33 1.43 -9.07
N ILE A 73 17.35 1.97 -9.78
CA ILE A 73 17.29 1.98 -11.24
C ILE A 73 18.07 3.20 -11.73
N ASP A 74 19.11 2.97 -12.53
CA ASP A 74 20.06 3.97 -13.04
C ASP A 74 19.96 4.17 -14.56
N SER A 75 18.98 3.54 -15.22
CA SER A 75 18.68 3.69 -16.65
C SER A 75 17.17 3.85 -16.86
N GLN A 76 16.77 4.49 -17.96
CA GLN A 76 15.35 4.59 -18.34
C GLN A 76 14.74 3.25 -18.75
N ASP A 77 15.57 2.31 -19.21
CA ASP A 77 15.21 0.92 -19.50
C ASP A 77 16.31 0.03 -18.93
N LYS A 78 15.95 -0.82 -17.96
CA LYS A 78 16.89 -1.71 -17.28
C LYS A 78 16.32 -3.09 -17.10
N ARG A 79 17.19 -4.09 -17.25
CA ARG A 79 16.89 -5.50 -17.00
C ARG A 79 17.60 -5.97 -15.75
N PHE A 80 16.90 -6.77 -14.94
CA PHE A 80 17.39 -7.37 -13.71
C PHE A 80 17.20 -8.87 -13.80
N ASP A 81 18.28 -9.64 -13.74
CA ASP A 81 18.20 -11.09 -13.59
C ASP A 81 18.00 -11.42 -12.11
N LEU A 82 16.81 -11.90 -11.78
CA LEU A 82 16.40 -12.14 -10.41
C LEU A 82 16.86 -13.53 -10.00
N ASN A 83 18.10 -13.73 -9.58
CA ASN A 83 18.59 -15.05 -9.13
C ASN A 83 17.90 -15.53 -7.82
N LEU A 84 16.60 -15.81 -7.90
CA LEU A 84 15.69 -16.13 -6.81
C LEU A 84 15.21 -17.57 -7.00
N PRO A 85 15.03 -18.34 -5.90
CA PRO A 85 14.44 -19.66 -5.98
C PRO A 85 13.02 -19.65 -6.55
N LYS A 86 12.58 -20.81 -7.05
CA LYS A 86 11.18 -21.03 -7.49
C LYS A 86 10.19 -20.61 -6.41
N GLY A 87 9.18 -19.86 -6.79
CA GLY A 87 8.22 -19.31 -5.83
C GLY A 87 7.45 -18.11 -6.35
N ILE A 88 6.66 -17.52 -5.45
CA ILE A 88 5.85 -16.33 -5.72
C ILE A 88 6.51 -15.12 -5.05
N TYR A 89 6.68 -14.06 -5.83
CA TYR A 89 7.28 -12.81 -5.35
C TYR A 89 6.44 -11.61 -5.76
N ILE A 90 6.72 -10.49 -5.12
CA ILE A 90 6.14 -9.19 -5.43
C ILE A 90 7.28 -8.25 -5.82
N VAL A 91 7.24 -7.76 -7.06
CA VAL A 91 8.15 -6.71 -7.55
C VAL A 91 7.45 -5.37 -7.35
N LYS A 92 8.10 -4.45 -6.63
CA LYS A 92 7.59 -3.10 -6.37
C LYS A 92 8.55 -2.06 -6.91
N VAL A 93 8.04 -1.10 -7.69
CA VAL A 93 8.77 0.07 -8.18
C VAL A 93 7.91 1.31 -7.92
N GLY A 94 8.37 2.19 -7.02
CA GLY A 94 7.57 3.32 -6.58
C GLY A 94 6.22 2.89 -5.97
N LYS A 95 5.12 3.39 -6.55
CA LYS A 95 3.74 3.05 -6.16
C LYS A 95 3.20 1.78 -6.85
N ILE A 96 3.91 1.24 -7.84
CA ILE A 96 3.44 0.09 -8.63
C ILE A 96 4.01 -1.20 -8.06
N ALA A 97 3.14 -2.20 -7.89
CA ALA A 97 3.54 -3.54 -7.49
C ALA A 97 2.94 -4.58 -8.46
N ARG A 98 3.71 -5.64 -8.75
CA ARG A 98 3.29 -6.72 -9.63
C ARG A 98 3.68 -8.08 -9.02
N LYS A 99 2.73 -9.00 -8.99
CA LYS A 99 2.97 -10.40 -8.62
C LYS A 99 3.75 -11.08 -9.74
N ILE A 100 4.77 -11.85 -9.38
CA ILE A 100 5.54 -12.68 -10.30
C ILE A 100 5.62 -14.12 -9.77
N VAL A 101 5.76 -15.07 -10.68
CA VAL A 101 5.94 -16.48 -10.36
C VAL A 101 7.18 -16.97 -11.08
N ILE A 102 8.19 -17.38 -10.32
CA ILE A 102 9.43 -17.97 -10.84
C ILE A 102 9.24 -19.49 -10.84
N LYS A 103 9.37 -20.09 -12.04
CA LYS A 103 9.04 -21.49 -12.33
C LYS A 103 10.18 -22.47 -12.13
#